data_AF-E4MEL8-F1
#
_entry.id   AF-E4MEL8-F1
#
_cell.length_a   1.000
_cell.length_b   1.000
_cell.length_c   1.000
_cell.angle_alpha   90.00
_cell.angle_beta   90.00
_cell.angle_gamma   90.00
#
_symmetry.space_group_name_H-M   'P 1'
#
loop_
_entity.id
_entity.type
_entity.pdbx_description
1 polymer ?
#
loop_
_entity_poly.entity_id
_entity_poly.type
_entity_poly.pdbx_seq_one_letter_code
_entity_poly.pdbx_strand_id
1 'polypeptide(L)'
;MFVVCAALAAFTACNDDDGKVKKPQVSSELVGSYMPHYFKEVPDEGGGEPSRFYLEVAAAWTDPDNIPGIDLSASMDMPAGSFIMPFNTILDLVSAIGSQFVSSGLVQLDLHSDGLFAAKYHEVVVEEGADIMTTIFSPTFAEAVSVFPSAETAAVLPEGALSFYTESNLFFAAVSKDFIRAIEKQEGMEILSEIDKMLGAYKGLSVVSTDSHYAIPFKYTFEGGVLRLYVDRAMMLPYVKLFKDVLGGLGLDPSQMMGLDPAVILDDLFNATTELQIAVYLKKM
;
A
#
# COMPACT_ATOMS: atom_id res chain seq x y z
N MET A 1 -2.20 -4.92 5.68
CA MET A 1 -1.25 -5.31 4.60
C MET A 1 -1.66 -4.81 3.22
N PHE A 2 -2.95 -4.56 2.93
CA PHE A 2 -3.26 -3.27 2.27
C PHE A 2 -2.98 -2.17 3.31
N VAL A 3 -2.55 -0.97 2.93
CA VAL A 3 -3.23 -0.03 2.01
C VAL A 3 -3.12 -0.38 0.50
N VAL A 4 -2.15 -1.21 0.10
CA VAL A 4 -1.87 -1.55 -1.33
C VAL A 4 -2.35 -2.93 -1.84
N CYS A 5 -2.75 -3.92 -0.97
CA CYS A 5 -3.92 -5.31 -1.30
C CYS A 5 -6.55 -4.89 -1.19
N ALA A 6 -7.24 -3.94 -0.36
CA ALA A 6 -8.47 -3.17 -0.69
C ALA A 6 -8.43 -2.39 -2.04
N ALA A 7 -7.40 -1.57 -2.31
CA ALA A 7 -7.34 -0.66 -3.46
C ALA A 7 -7.25 -1.32 -4.86
N LEU A 8 -6.81 -2.59 -4.92
CA LEU A 8 -6.72 -3.41 -6.15
C LEU A 8 -7.77 -4.54 -6.14
N ALA A 9 -8.75 -4.51 -5.21
CA ALA A 9 -9.91 -5.40 -5.14
C ALA A 9 -11.21 -4.63 -5.46
N ALA A 10 -11.19 -3.83 -6.53
CA ALA A 10 -12.32 -3.01 -6.96
C ALA A 10 -13.44 -3.82 -7.64
N PHE A 11 -14.20 -4.54 -6.82
CA PHE A 11 -15.60 -4.99 -6.98
C PHE A 11 -16.11 -5.41 -8.38
N THR A 12 -16.44 -6.69 -8.51
CA THR A 12 -17.16 -7.26 -9.65
C THR A 12 -18.69 -7.05 -9.56
N ALA A 13 -19.24 -5.90 -9.98
CA ALA A 13 -20.70 -5.76 -10.23
C ALA A 13 -21.14 -4.55 -11.11
N CYS A 14 -21.69 -4.86 -12.30
CA CYS A 14 -22.93 -4.37 -12.93
C CYS A 14 -23.45 -2.89 -12.81
N ASN A 15 -23.12 -2.08 -13.84
CA ASN A 15 -24.04 -1.25 -14.67
C ASN A 15 -24.64 0.12 -14.21
N ASP A 16 -24.70 1.02 -15.23
CA ASP A 16 -25.59 2.17 -15.52
C ASP A 16 -25.78 3.29 -14.46
N ASP A 17 -25.68 4.60 -14.76
CA ASP A 17 -26.01 5.35 -15.99
C ASP A 17 -25.25 6.72 -16.06
N ASP A 18 -25.40 7.49 -17.14
CA ASP A 18 -24.64 8.69 -17.52
C ASP A 18 -24.84 9.93 -16.59
N GLY A 19 -23.74 10.55 -16.08
CA GLY A 19 -23.82 11.63 -15.07
C GLY A 19 -22.61 12.58 -15.01
N LYS A 20 -22.49 13.52 -15.97
CA LYS A 20 -21.30 14.39 -16.12
C LYS A 20 -21.17 15.50 -15.06
N VAL A 21 -20.47 15.20 -13.96
CA VAL A 21 -20.00 16.19 -12.97
C VAL A 21 -18.77 16.95 -13.49
N LYS A 22 -18.68 18.26 -13.23
CA LYS A 22 -17.50 19.07 -13.62
C LYS A 22 -16.32 18.80 -12.69
N LYS A 23 -15.29 18.14 -13.22
CA LYS A 23 -14.00 17.88 -12.55
C LYS A 23 -13.32 19.18 -12.05
N PRO A 24 -12.70 19.18 -10.85
CA PRO A 24 -11.65 20.14 -10.51
C PRO A 24 -10.47 19.98 -11.48
N GLN A 25 -9.90 21.08 -11.97
CA GLN A 25 -8.76 21.02 -12.88
C GLN A 25 -7.45 20.85 -12.09
N VAL A 26 -6.97 19.61 -11.97
CA VAL A 26 -5.80 19.25 -11.15
C VAL A 26 -4.49 19.69 -11.83
N SER A 27 -4.09 20.94 -11.56
CA SER A 27 -2.77 21.47 -11.94
C SER A 27 -1.66 20.91 -11.03
N SER A 28 -1.32 19.63 -11.19
CA SER A 28 -0.22 19.00 -10.46
C SER A 28 1.09 18.98 -11.28
N GLU A 29 2.21 19.28 -10.62
CA GLU A 29 3.56 19.08 -11.17
C GLU A 29 3.89 17.59 -11.43
N LEU A 30 3.12 16.70 -10.79
CA LEU A 30 3.24 15.25 -10.93
C LEU A 30 2.56 14.70 -12.19
N VAL A 31 1.91 15.52 -13.03
CA VAL A 31 1.31 15.06 -14.29
C VAL A 31 2.37 14.49 -15.25
N GLY A 32 2.20 13.26 -15.70
CA GLY A 32 3.08 12.57 -16.64
C GLY A 32 3.14 11.05 -16.41
N SER A 33 4.03 10.39 -17.14
CA SER A 33 4.22 8.94 -17.11
C SER A 33 5.46 8.55 -16.30
N TYR A 34 5.35 7.47 -15.53
CA TYR A 34 6.36 7.04 -14.57
C TYR A 34 6.59 5.52 -14.64
N MET A 35 7.81 5.07 -14.34
CA MET A 35 8.18 3.65 -14.15
C MET A 35 8.82 3.43 -12.76
N PRO A 36 8.86 2.21 -12.21
CA PRO A 36 9.62 1.90 -11.01
C PRO A 36 11.09 2.38 -11.08
N HIS A 37 11.58 2.92 -9.97
CA HIS A 37 12.97 3.31 -9.81
C HIS A 37 13.53 2.70 -8.52
N TYR A 38 14.77 2.23 -8.56
CA TYR A 38 15.44 1.77 -7.35
C TYR A 38 16.03 2.96 -6.59
N PHE A 39 16.01 2.91 -5.26
CA PHE A 39 16.63 3.92 -4.40
C PHE A 39 17.98 3.45 -3.83
N LYS A 40 18.19 2.13 -3.76
CA LYS A 40 19.39 1.45 -3.23
C LYS A 40 19.74 0.29 -4.16
N GLU A 41 20.99 0.25 -4.61
CA GLU A 41 21.58 -0.90 -5.30
C GLU A 41 22.66 -1.47 -4.38
N VAL A 42 22.62 -2.78 -4.13
CA VAL A 42 23.57 -3.51 -3.29
C VAL A 42 24.36 -4.46 -4.19
N PRO A 43 25.68 -4.28 -4.37
CA PRO A 43 26.50 -5.21 -5.13
C PRO A 43 26.45 -6.62 -4.52
N ASP A 44 26.41 -7.64 -5.37
CA ASP A 44 26.61 -9.01 -4.90
C ASP A 44 28.11 -9.27 -4.65
N GLU A 45 28.46 -9.68 -3.43
CA GLU A 45 29.85 -9.99 -3.05
C GLU A 45 30.38 -11.26 -3.74
N GLY A 46 29.49 -12.11 -4.26
CA GLY A 46 29.82 -13.27 -5.10
C GLY A 46 30.15 -12.92 -6.57
N GLY A 47 29.91 -11.68 -7.01
CA GLY A 47 30.11 -11.24 -8.40
C GLY A 47 28.94 -11.50 -9.35
N GLY A 48 27.75 -11.78 -8.82
CA GLY A 48 26.47 -11.83 -9.56
C GLY A 48 25.88 -10.45 -9.87
N GLU A 49 24.59 -10.41 -10.21
CA GLU A 49 23.89 -9.15 -10.48
C GLU A 49 23.56 -8.39 -9.18
N PRO A 50 23.76 -7.06 -9.11
CA PRO A 50 23.42 -6.26 -7.93
C PRO A 50 21.92 -6.29 -7.58
N SER A 51 21.62 -6.46 -6.29
CA SER A 51 20.26 -6.43 -5.76
C SER A 51 19.73 -4.99 -5.72
N ARG A 52 18.59 -4.74 -6.38
CA ARG A 52 17.96 -3.41 -6.48
C ARG A 52 16.70 -3.33 -5.63
N PHE A 53 16.64 -2.32 -4.77
CA PHE A 53 15.51 -2.06 -3.89
C PHE A 53 14.68 -0.89 -4.42
N TYR A 54 13.38 -1.11 -4.59
CA TYR A 54 12.38 -0.21 -5.16
C TYR A 54 11.33 0.24 -4.12
N LEU A 55 11.20 -0.51 -3.02
CA LEU A 55 10.41 -0.16 -1.84
C LEU A 55 11.35 0.00 -0.65
N GLU A 56 11.31 1.16 -0.01
CA GLU A 56 12.05 1.49 1.20
C GLU A 56 11.16 1.27 2.43
N VAL A 57 11.61 0.48 3.40
CA VAL A 57 11.15 0.58 4.79
C VAL A 57 12.35 0.98 5.66
N ALA A 58 12.35 2.21 6.17
CA ALA A 58 13.44 2.77 6.96
C ALA A 58 12.95 3.27 8.31
N ALA A 59 13.78 3.13 9.35
CA ALA A 59 13.46 3.49 10.72
C ALA A 59 14.65 4.16 11.42
N ALA A 60 14.34 5.12 12.30
CA ALA A 60 15.27 5.64 13.29
C ALA A 60 14.83 5.15 14.67
N TRP A 61 15.74 4.50 15.39
CA TRP A 61 15.46 3.85 16.67
C TRP A 61 15.60 4.82 17.84
N THR A 62 14.75 4.64 18.85
CA THR A 62 14.81 5.36 20.14
C THR A 62 16.07 4.98 20.92
N ASP A 63 16.52 3.73 20.78
CA ASP A 63 17.81 3.23 21.24
C ASP A 63 18.46 2.42 20.09
N PRO A 64 19.43 2.99 19.36
CA PRO A 64 20.12 2.31 18.26
C PRO A 64 21.07 1.18 18.69
N ASP A 65 21.48 1.13 19.97
CA ASP A 65 22.36 0.08 20.50
C ASP A 65 21.54 -1.14 20.99
N ASN A 66 20.27 -0.92 21.39
CA ASN A 66 19.36 -1.94 21.92
C ASN A 66 18.08 -2.09 21.08
N ILE A 67 18.23 -2.20 19.75
CA ILE A 67 17.12 -2.39 18.80
C ILE A 67 16.39 -3.71 19.14
N PRO A 68 15.05 -3.71 19.32
CA PRO A 68 14.31 -4.94 19.60
C PRO A 68 14.31 -5.91 18.41
N GLY A 69 13.91 -7.15 18.67
CA GLY A 69 13.80 -8.18 17.65
C GLY A 69 12.62 -9.10 17.90
N ILE A 70 12.18 -9.78 16.84
CA ILE A 70 11.09 -10.74 16.87
C ILE A 70 11.67 -12.11 17.21
N ASP A 71 11.11 -12.79 18.21
CA ASP A 71 11.48 -14.17 18.53
C ASP A 71 10.83 -15.12 17.52
N LEU A 72 11.66 -15.70 16.65
CA LEU A 72 11.28 -16.67 15.62
C LEU A 72 11.57 -18.11 16.07
N SER A 73 11.94 -18.33 17.34
CA SER A 73 12.24 -19.69 17.85
C SER A 73 11.06 -20.65 17.68
N ALA A 74 9.83 -20.17 17.89
CA ALA A 74 8.61 -20.95 17.74
C ALA A 74 8.37 -21.42 16.30
N SER A 75 8.74 -20.62 15.29
CA SER A 75 8.63 -21.00 13.87
C SER A 75 9.70 -22.00 13.42
N MET A 76 10.64 -22.36 14.29
CA MET A 76 11.76 -23.26 14.02
C MET A 76 11.82 -24.48 14.96
N ASP A 77 10.75 -24.73 15.73
CA ASP A 77 10.69 -25.74 16.81
C ASP A 77 11.83 -25.58 17.85
N MET A 78 12.34 -24.36 18.04
CA MET A 78 13.42 -24.03 18.98
C MET A 78 12.87 -23.50 20.32
N PRO A 79 13.61 -23.64 21.43
CA PRO A 79 13.23 -23.02 22.71
C PRO A 79 13.13 -21.50 22.60
N ALA A 80 12.12 -20.89 23.21
CA ALA A 80 11.91 -19.43 23.19
C ALA A 80 13.19 -18.64 23.54
N GLY A 81 13.43 -17.56 22.81
CA GLY A 81 14.63 -16.72 22.90
C GLY A 81 15.90 -17.31 22.26
N SER A 82 15.84 -18.46 21.58
CA SER A 82 17.02 -19.06 20.92
C SER A 82 17.34 -18.43 19.57
N PHE A 83 16.34 -17.89 18.86
CA PHE A 83 16.49 -17.24 17.57
C PHE A 83 15.65 -15.96 17.50
N ILE A 84 16.23 -14.85 17.97
CA ILE A 84 15.65 -13.51 17.90
C ILE A 84 16.24 -12.79 16.69
N MET A 85 15.40 -12.35 15.76
CA MET A 85 15.82 -11.57 14.58
C MET A 85 15.64 -10.07 14.87
N PRO A 86 16.71 -9.24 14.84
CA PRO A 86 16.60 -7.80 15.08
C PRO A 86 15.71 -7.12 14.04
N PHE A 87 14.93 -6.11 14.44
CA PHE A 87 14.00 -5.44 13.52
C PHE A 87 14.65 -4.89 12.26
N ASN A 88 15.91 -4.39 12.30
CA ASN A 88 16.62 -3.95 11.09
C ASN A 88 16.63 -5.03 9.99
N THR A 89 16.97 -6.27 10.34
CA THR A 89 16.97 -7.41 9.41
C THR A 89 15.58 -7.69 8.83
N ILE A 90 14.54 -7.45 9.63
CA ILE A 90 13.14 -7.63 9.24
C ILE A 90 12.67 -6.48 8.33
N LEU A 91 13.08 -5.25 8.58
CA LEU A 91 12.77 -4.11 7.70
C LEU A 91 13.54 -4.18 6.37
N ASP A 92 14.79 -4.65 6.37
CA ASP A 92 15.53 -4.97 5.12
C ASP A 92 14.84 -6.12 4.36
N LEU A 93 14.36 -7.18 5.04
CA LEU A 93 13.62 -8.29 4.41
C LEU A 93 12.28 -7.83 3.81
N VAL A 94 11.50 -7.03 4.54
CA VAL A 94 10.24 -6.43 4.04
C VAL A 94 10.53 -5.48 2.87
N SER A 95 11.64 -4.73 2.92
CA SER A 95 12.10 -3.89 1.80
C SER A 95 12.46 -4.73 0.57
N ALA A 96 13.15 -5.87 0.75
CA ALA A 96 13.50 -6.77 -0.35
C ALA A 96 12.26 -7.39 -1.01
N ILE A 97 11.34 -7.95 -0.19
CA ILE A 97 10.08 -8.54 -0.66
C ILE A 97 9.22 -7.48 -1.36
N GLY A 98 8.96 -6.35 -0.69
CA GLY A 98 8.19 -5.24 -1.24
C GLY A 98 8.81 -4.66 -2.52
N SER A 99 10.13 -4.72 -2.67
CA SER A 99 10.82 -4.31 -3.89
C SER A 99 10.49 -5.21 -5.08
N GLN A 100 10.31 -6.52 -4.88
CA GLN A 100 9.87 -7.43 -5.95
C GLN A 100 8.47 -7.10 -6.44
N PHE A 101 7.53 -6.81 -5.51
CA PHE A 101 6.19 -6.34 -5.88
C PHE A 101 6.20 -5.04 -6.68
N VAL A 102 7.10 -4.10 -6.35
CA VAL A 102 7.22 -2.83 -7.09
C VAL A 102 7.96 -3.01 -8.43
N SER A 103 9.03 -3.82 -8.50
CA SER A 103 9.85 -4.00 -9.70
C SER A 103 9.22 -4.89 -10.77
N SER A 104 8.49 -5.92 -10.32
CA SER A 104 7.93 -6.96 -11.19
C SER A 104 6.43 -6.79 -11.37
N GLY A 105 5.73 -6.23 -10.39
CA GLY A 105 4.30 -5.94 -10.46
C GLY A 105 3.98 -4.66 -11.24
N LEU A 106 4.66 -3.53 -10.97
CA LEU A 106 4.36 -2.27 -11.66
C LEU A 106 5.22 -2.10 -12.92
N VAL A 107 4.60 -1.81 -14.07
CA VAL A 107 5.30 -1.48 -15.33
C VAL A 107 5.29 0.02 -15.58
N GLN A 108 4.13 0.66 -15.40
CA GLN A 108 3.94 2.09 -15.65
C GLN A 108 2.83 2.66 -14.74
N LEU A 109 3.01 3.90 -14.26
CA LEU A 109 1.95 4.73 -13.67
C LEU A 109 1.83 6.01 -14.48
N ASP A 110 0.61 6.35 -14.91
CA ASP A 110 0.29 7.56 -15.65
C ASP A 110 -0.60 8.47 -14.79
N LEU A 111 -0.17 9.71 -14.57
CA LEU A 111 -0.90 10.74 -13.82
C LEU A 111 -1.37 11.84 -14.78
N HIS A 112 -2.68 11.95 -15.00
CA HIS A 112 -3.26 12.82 -16.03
C HIS A 112 -3.60 14.23 -15.51
N SER A 113 -3.64 15.22 -16.40
CA SER A 113 -3.93 16.64 -16.08
C SER A 113 -5.40 16.95 -15.75
N ASP A 114 -6.28 15.96 -15.86
CA ASP A 114 -7.68 16.03 -15.42
C ASP A 114 -7.92 15.34 -14.07
N GLY A 115 -6.85 14.89 -13.40
CA GLY A 115 -6.91 14.20 -12.11
C GLY A 115 -7.20 12.70 -12.19
N LEU A 116 -7.29 12.11 -13.38
CA LEU A 116 -7.34 10.65 -13.52
C LEU A 116 -5.94 10.03 -13.45
N PHE A 117 -5.86 8.74 -13.09
CA PHE A 117 -4.65 7.95 -13.24
C PHE A 117 -4.93 6.68 -14.03
N ALA A 118 -3.89 6.17 -14.69
CA ALA A 118 -3.87 4.86 -15.33
C ALA A 118 -2.60 4.11 -14.93
N ALA A 119 -2.58 2.79 -15.06
CA ALA A 119 -1.41 1.98 -14.75
C ALA A 119 -1.26 0.81 -15.73
N LYS A 120 -0.03 0.32 -15.86
CA LYS A 120 0.30 -0.96 -16.50
C LYS A 120 1.01 -1.81 -15.47
N TYR A 121 0.62 -3.07 -15.34
CA TYR A 121 1.07 -3.94 -14.27
C TYR A 121 1.03 -5.40 -14.70
N HIS A 122 1.85 -6.24 -14.06
CA HIS A 122 1.72 -7.68 -14.11
C HIS A 122 0.90 -8.14 -12.90
N GLU A 123 -0.04 -9.05 -13.12
CA GLU A 123 -0.88 -9.59 -12.04
C GLU A 123 -0.10 -10.58 -11.18
N VAL A 124 -0.29 -10.51 -9.86
CA VAL A 124 0.26 -11.49 -8.91
C VAL A 124 -0.48 -12.81 -9.11
N VAL A 125 0.25 -13.86 -9.46
CA VAL A 125 -0.30 -15.21 -9.62
C VAL A 125 -0.45 -15.84 -8.25
N VAL A 126 -1.70 -16.06 -7.84
CA VAL A 126 -2.07 -16.83 -6.64
C VAL A 126 -2.49 -18.22 -7.11
N GLU A 127 -1.68 -19.25 -6.84
CA GLU A 127 -2.03 -20.62 -7.20
C GLU A 127 -3.16 -21.17 -6.30
N GLU A 128 -4.06 -21.98 -6.87
CA GLU A 128 -5.22 -22.51 -6.13
C GLU A 128 -4.76 -23.45 -5.01
N GLY A 129 -5.00 -23.04 -3.76
CA GLY A 129 -4.57 -23.78 -2.56
C GLY A 129 -3.14 -23.50 -2.11
N ALA A 130 -2.43 -22.56 -2.73
CA ALA A 130 -1.16 -22.07 -2.19
C ALA A 130 -1.38 -21.28 -0.88
N ASP A 131 -0.43 -21.41 0.04
CA ASP A 131 -0.40 -20.59 1.25
C ASP A 131 0.00 -19.13 0.92
N ILE A 132 -0.65 -18.19 1.60
CA ILE A 132 -0.47 -16.75 1.39
C ILE A 132 0.95 -16.28 1.72
N MET A 133 1.63 -16.90 2.69
CA MET A 133 3.02 -16.54 3.00
C MET A 133 3.95 -16.96 1.87
N THR A 134 3.70 -18.10 1.23
CA THR A 134 4.44 -18.53 0.02
C THR A 134 4.32 -17.50 -1.10
N THR A 135 3.10 -17.00 -1.37
CA THR A 135 2.86 -15.93 -2.36
C THR A 135 3.50 -14.59 -1.96
N ILE A 136 3.63 -14.30 -0.66
CA ILE A 136 4.28 -13.07 -0.18
C ILE A 136 5.81 -13.16 -0.27
N PHE A 137 6.43 -14.27 0.14
CA PHE A 137 7.89 -14.42 0.14
C PHE A 137 8.49 -14.69 -1.25
N SER A 138 7.72 -15.32 -2.14
CA SER A 138 8.14 -15.69 -3.51
C SER A 138 7.04 -15.34 -4.53
N PRO A 139 6.71 -14.05 -4.74
CA PRO A 139 5.62 -13.65 -5.62
C PRO A 139 5.91 -13.97 -7.09
N THR A 140 5.05 -14.77 -7.71
CA THR A 140 5.02 -15.01 -9.15
C THR A 140 4.12 -13.97 -9.83
N PHE A 141 4.51 -13.52 -11.02
CA PHE A 141 3.79 -12.52 -11.81
C PHE A 141 3.41 -13.07 -13.18
N ALA A 142 2.24 -12.70 -13.70
CA ALA A 142 1.79 -13.10 -15.03
C ALA A 142 2.63 -12.43 -16.13
N GLU A 143 3.04 -13.16 -17.17
CA GLU A 143 3.82 -12.60 -18.29
C GLU A 143 3.06 -11.48 -19.04
N ALA A 144 1.72 -11.56 -19.06
CA ALA A 144 0.86 -10.54 -19.64
C ALA A 144 0.89 -9.23 -18.84
N VAL A 145 0.96 -8.11 -19.55
CA VAL A 145 0.81 -6.76 -18.97
C VAL A 145 -0.66 -6.37 -18.99
N SER A 146 -1.29 -6.36 -17.83
CA SER A 146 -2.61 -5.79 -17.61
C SER A 146 -2.55 -4.26 -17.58
N VAL A 147 -3.68 -3.62 -17.86
CA VAL A 147 -3.84 -2.16 -17.93
C VAL A 147 -5.03 -1.74 -17.10
N PHE A 148 -4.85 -0.73 -16.25
CA PHE A 148 -5.91 -0.10 -15.46
C PHE A 148 -6.14 1.35 -15.94
N PRO A 149 -7.39 1.80 -16.11
CA PRO A 149 -8.60 0.97 -16.22
C PRO A 149 -8.54 0.12 -17.50
N SER A 150 -8.90 -1.16 -17.41
CA SER A 150 -9.04 -2.03 -18.59
C SER A 150 -10.36 -1.73 -19.31
N ALA A 151 -10.61 -2.37 -20.46
CA ALA A 151 -11.93 -2.30 -21.10
C ALA A 151 -13.05 -2.87 -20.22
N GLU A 152 -12.73 -3.85 -19.38
CA GLU A 152 -13.65 -4.48 -18.42
C GLU A 152 -13.80 -3.58 -17.18
N THR A 153 -12.70 -3.04 -16.65
CA THR A 153 -12.75 -2.08 -15.53
C THR A 153 -13.54 -0.83 -15.92
N ALA A 154 -13.31 -0.26 -17.12
CA ALA A 154 -14.01 0.93 -17.61
C ALA A 154 -15.51 0.70 -17.86
N ALA A 155 -15.97 -0.55 -17.95
CA ALA A 155 -17.40 -0.87 -18.03
C ALA A 155 -18.12 -0.82 -16.66
N VAL A 156 -17.37 -0.88 -15.54
CA VAL A 156 -17.92 -0.82 -14.17
C VAL A 156 -17.43 0.39 -13.37
N LEU A 157 -16.34 1.04 -13.79
CA LEU A 157 -15.72 2.19 -13.14
C LEU A 157 -16.05 3.48 -13.92
N PRO A 158 -17.05 4.27 -13.50
CA PRO A 158 -17.45 5.49 -14.22
C PRO A 158 -16.36 6.58 -14.17
N GLU A 159 -16.40 7.51 -15.13
CA GLU A 159 -15.40 8.58 -15.26
C GLU A 159 -15.31 9.43 -13.98
N GLY A 160 -14.15 9.43 -13.31
CA GLY A 160 -13.94 10.14 -12.04
C GLY A 160 -14.36 9.37 -10.78
N ALA A 161 -14.72 8.08 -10.88
CA ALA A 161 -14.88 7.20 -9.72
C ALA A 161 -13.63 7.14 -8.84
N LEU A 162 -12.46 7.09 -9.48
CA LEU A 162 -11.14 7.16 -8.86
C LEU A 162 -10.35 8.31 -9.49
N SER A 163 -9.58 9.02 -8.66
CA SER A 163 -8.81 10.21 -9.06
C SER A 163 -7.63 10.46 -8.13
N PHE A 164 -6.76 11.40 -8.50
CA PHE A 164 -5.73 11.95 -7.63
C PHE A 164 -5.73 13.49 -7.64
N TYR A 165 -5.22 14.09 -6.58
CA TYR A 165 -4.87 15.52 -6.57
C TYR A 165 -3.65 15.80 -5.69
N THR A 166 -3.09 17.00 -5.80
CA THR A 166 -2.01 17.48 -4.92
C THR A 166 -2.41 18.78 -4.26
N GLU A 167 -2.35 18.82 -2.92
CA GLU A 167 -2.62 20.00 -2.09
C GLU A 167 -1.64 20.02 -0.91
N SER A 168 -1.15 21.20 -0.53
CA SER A 168 -0.26 21.39 0.63
C SER A 168 0.96 20.43 0.70
N ASN A 169 1.57 20.14 -0.45
CA ASN A 169 2.70 19.21 -0.63
C ASN A 169 2.38 17.74 -0.27
N LEU A 170 1.10 17.37 -0.29
CA LEU A 170 0.60 16.00 -0.19
C LEU A 170 -0.01 15.57 -1.53
N PHE A 171 0.14 14.29 -1.84
CA PHE A 171 -0.56 13.60 -2.92
C PHE A 171 -1.77 12.87 -2.30
N PHE A 172 -2.94 13.01 -2.90
CA PHE A 172 -4.17 12.41 -2.41
C PHE A 172 -4.68 11.39 -3.44
N ALA A 173 -4.84 10.14 -3.03
CA ALA A 173 -5.60 9.15 -3.79
C ALA A 173 -7.07 9.21 -3.35
N ALA A 174 -7.98 9.43 -4.29
CA ALA A 174 -9.37 9.80 -4.01
C ALA A 174 -10.40 8.87 -4.69
N VAL A 175 -11.50 8.60 -3.98
CA VAL A 175 -12.65 7.80 -4.44
C VAL A 175 -13.95 8.59 -4.29
N SER A 176 -14.73 8.66 -5.36
CA SER A 176 -16.01 9.39 -5.40
C SER A 176 -17.07 8.75 -4.51
N LYS A 177 -17.76 9.56 -3.69
CA LYS A 177 -18.93 9.10 -2.94
C LYS A 177 -20.12 8.80 -3.86
N ASP A 178 -20.20 9.38 -5.06
CA ASP A 178 -21.24 9.04 -6.04
C ASP A 178 -21.01 7.68 -6.69
N PHE A 179 -19.75 7.28 -6.90
CA PHE A 179 -19.41 5.92 -7.31
C PHE A 179 -19.79 4.90 -6.23
N ILE A 180 -19.46 5.19 -4.96
CA ILE A 180 -19.84 4.30 -3.85
C ILE A 180 -21.37 4.19 -3.74
N ARG A 181 -22.13 5.29 -3.90
CA ARG A 181 -23.61 5.28 -3.92
C ARG A 181 -24.20 4.39 -5.04
N ALA A 182 -23.51 4.25 -6.17
CA ALA A 182 -23.93 3.32 -7.22
C ALA A 182 -23.79 1.86 -6.75
N ILE A 183 -22.66 1.49 -6.14
CA ILE A 183 -22.42 0.16 -5.56
C ILE A 183 -23.42 -0.13 -4.42
N GLU A 184 -23.64 0.82 -3.51
CA GLU A 184 -24.63 0.70 -2.41
C GLU A 184 -26.03 0.35 -2.95
N LYS A 185 -26.43 0.99 -4.05
CA LYS A 185 -27.72 0.77 -4.73
C LYS A 185 -27.80 -0.56 -5.48
N GLN A 186 -26.69 -1.07 -6.02
CA GLN A 186 -26.61 -2.35 -6.73
C GLN A 186 -26.61 -3.53 -5.74
N GLU A 187 -25.76 -3.47 -4.72
CA GLU A 187 -25.50 -4.56 -3.76
C GLU A 187 -26.38 -4.53 -2.50
N GLY A 188 -27.10 -3.43 -2.26
CA GLY A 188 -27.95 -3.26 -1.06
C GLY A 188 -27.16 -3.05 0.24
N MET A 189 -25.94 -2.51 0.14
CA MET A 189 -25.04 -2.23 1.26
C MET A 189 -25.03 -0.75 1.67
N GLU A 190 -24.62 -0.44 2.91
CA GLU A 190 -24.40 0.94 3.39
C GLU A 190 -22.89 1.29 3.50
N ILE A 191 -22.13 1.15 2.41
CA ILE A 191 -20.67 1.35 2.40
C ILE A 191 -20.25 2.74 2.89
N LEU A 192 -20.94 3.82 2.47
CA LEU A 192 -20.66 5.18 2.95
C LEU A 192 -20.89 5.31 4.46
N SER A 193 -21.99 4.71 4.94
CA SER A 193 -22.40 4.69 6.35
C SER A 193 -21.31 4.04 7.20
N GLU A 194 -20.78 2.88 6.78
CA GLU A 194 -19.70 2.19 7.49
C GLU A 194 -18.35 2.91 7.42
N ILE A 195 -18.01 3.57 6.30
CA ILE A 195 -16.78 4.39 6.23
C ILE A 195 -16.89 5.59 7.19
N ASP A 196 -17.94 6.41 7.12
CA ASP A 196 -18.07 7.56 8.01
C ASP A 196 -18.23 7.14 9.50
N LYS A 197 -18.83 5.96 9.80
CA LYS A 197 -18.80 5.33 11.15
C LYS A 197 -17.37 4.99 11.59
N MET A 198 -16.56 4.36 10.73
CA MET A 198 -15.15 4.07 11.03
C MET A 198 -14.35 5.35 11.27
N LEU A 199 -14.49 6.37 10.41
CA LEU A 199 -13.81 7.66 10.59
C LEU A 199 -14.21 8.36 11.89
N GLY A 200 -15.47 8.21 12.34
CA GLY A 200 -15.93 8.68 13.64
C GLY A 200 -15.36 7.92 14.84
N ALA A 201 -15.12 6.61 14.70
CA ALA A 201 -14.55 5.74 15.73
C ALA A 201 -13.03 5.90 15.87
N TYR A 202 -12.31 5.92 14.76
CA TYR A 202 -10.85 6.07 14.70
C TYR A 202 -10.48 7.55 14.52
N LYS A 203 -10.58 8.32 15.61
CA LYS A 203 -10.28 9.76 15.58
C LYS A 203 -8.80 10.01 15.28
N GLY A 204 -8.53 10.91 14.34
CA GLY A 204 -7.18 11.31 13.94
C GLY A 204 -6.63 10.59 12.71
N LEU A 205 -7.38 9.67 12.09
CA LEU A 205 -7.06 9.20 10.74
C LEU A 205 -7.03 10.38 9.77
N SER A 206 -5.96 10.51 8.99
CA SER A 206 -5.76 11.61 8.04
C SER A 206 -6.64 11.53 6.78
N VAL A 207 -7.70 10.73 6.78
CA VAL A 207 -8.61 10.54 5.64
C VAL A 207 -9.46 11.80 5.47
N VAL A 208 -9.40 12.41 4.29
CA VAL A 208 -10.30 13.49 3.89
C VAL A 208 -11.67 12.86 3.60
N SER A 209 -12.73 13.38 4.25
CA SER A 209 -14.13 13.06 3.94
C SER A 209 -14.84 14.36 3.57
N THR A 210 -15.40 14.41 2.36
CA THR A 210 -16.18 15.54 1.83
C THR A 210 -17.55 15.06 1.34
N ASP A 211 -18.42 15.97 0.90
CA ASP A 211 -19.70 15.61 0.30
C ASP A 211 -19.55 14.77 -0.99
N SER A 212 -18.44 14.95 -1.72
CA SER A 212 -18.19 14.38 -3.05
C SER A 212 -17.23 13.19 -3.08
N HIS A 213 -16.26 13.11 -2.16
CA HIS A 213 -15.23 12.07 -2.19
C HIS A 213 -14.63 11.77 -0.80
N TYR A 214 -14.02 10.59 -0.68
CA TYR A 214 -12.99 10.32 0.32
C TYR A 214 -11.60 10.40 -0.32
N ALA A 215 -10.56 10.80 0.43
CA ALA A 215 -9.18 10.67 -0.03
C ALA A 215 -8.19 10.31 1.08
N ILE A 216 -7.14 9.56 0.72
CA ILE A 216 -6.01 9.21 1.59
C ILE A 216 -4.79 10.04 1.17
N PRO A 217 -4.18 10.83 2.08
CA PRO A 217 -2.95 11.56 1.80
C PRO A 217 -1.71 10.66 1.86
N PHE A 218 -0.73 11.04 1.04
CA PHE A 218 0.64 10.55 1.01
C PHE A 218 1.56 11.77 0.93
N LYS A 219 2.74 11.71 1.56
CA LYS A 219 3.79 12.72 1.31
C LYS A 219 4.47 12.40 -0.01
N TYR A 220 4.96 13.42 -0.69
CA TYR A 220 5.81 13.24 -1.86
C TYR A 220 7.00 14.20 -1.88
N THR A 221 8.04 13.81 -2.60
CA THR A 221 9.07 14.73 -3.13
C THR A 221 9.29 14.43 -4.61
N PHE A 222 9.63 15.44 -5.41
CA PHE A 222 9.90 15.28 -6.84
C PHE A 222 11.23 15.96 -7.21
N GLU A 223 12.30 15.17 -7.28
CA GLU A 223 13.67 15.65 -7.46
C GLU A 223 14.38 14.87 -8.57
N GLY A 224 15.11 15.57 -9.46
CA GLY A 224 15.83 14.94 -10.57
C GLY A 224 14.95 14.11 -11.52
N GLY A 225 13.64 14.37 -11.56
CA GLY A 225 12.66 13.56 -12.29
C GLY A 225 12.24 12.27 -11.60
N VAL A 226 12.61 12.05 -10.33
CA VAL A 226 12.13 10.94 -9.49
C VAL A 226 11.04 11.46 -8.55
N LEU A 227 9.85 10.87 -8.64
CA LEU A 227 8.79 10.99 -7.64
C LEU A 227 9.05 9.94 -6.55
N ARG A 228 9.24 10.40 -5.32
CA ARG A 228 9.20 9.55 -4.12
C ARG A 228 7.84 9.75 -3.46
N LEU A 229 7.04 8.69 -3.39
CA LEU A 229 5.73 8.69 -2.73
C LEU A 229 5.82 7.89 -1.43
N TYR A 230 5.43 8.47 -0.30
CA TYR A 230 5.69 7.86 1.01
C TYR A 230 4.68 8.20 2.11
N VAL A 231 4.67 7.35 3.14
CA VAL A 231 4.06 7.63 4.44
C VAL A 231 5.13 7.58 5.53
N ASP A 232 4.97 8.39 6.57
CA ASP A 232 5.87 8.40 7.73
C ASP A 232 5.15 7.99 9.02
N ARG A 233 5.91 7.90 10.12
CA ARG A 233 5.42 7.51 11.44
C ARG A 233 4.26 8.38 11.92
N ALA A 234 4.29 9.68 11.65
CA ALA A 234 3.22 10.59 12.04
C ALA A 234 1.92 10.33 11.26
N MET A 235 2.02 9.97 9.97
CA MET A 235 0.87 9.57 9.15
C MET A 235 0.37 8.17 9.49
N MET A 236 1.26 7.23 9.86
CA MET A 236 0.88 5.85 10.16
C MET A 236 0.34 5.66 11.59
N LEU A 237 0.83 6.41 12.58
CA LEU A 237 0.44 6.26 14.00
C LEU A 237 -1.08 6.23 14.25
N PRO A 238 -1.92 7.12 13.67
CA PRO A 238 -3.36 7.06 13.85
C PRO A 238 -4.02 5.77 13.34
N TYR A 239 -3.41 5.11 12.35
CA TYR A 239 -3.91 3.89 11.73
C TYR A 239 -3.49 2.63 12.51
N VAL A 240 -2.52 2.70 13.44
CA VAL A 240 -2.01 1.53 14.19
C VAL A 240 -3.13 0.78 14.92
N LYS A 241 -4.10 1.49 15.53
CA LYS A 241 -5.25 0.84 16.16
C LYS A 241 -6.12 0.11 15.13
N LEU A 242 -6.47 0.80 14.03
CA LEU A 242 -7.27 0.21 12.94
C LEU A 242 -6.58 -1.02 12.33
N PHE A 243 -5.27 -0.98 12.13
CA PHE A 243 -4.52 -2.14 11.62
C PHE A 243 -4.57 -3.33 12.57
N LYS A 244 -4.44 -3.12 13.89
CA LYS A 244 -4.58 -4.20 14.89
C LYS A 244 -5.98 -4.80 14.89
N ASP A 245 -7.01 -3.95 14.92
CA ASP A 245 -8.41 -4.39 14.93
C ASP A 245 -8.76 -5.18 13.64
N VAL A 246 -8.22 -4.76 12.48
CA VAL A 246 -8.34 -5.51 11.21
C VAL A 246 -7.55 -6.82 11.24
N LEU A 247 -6.32 -6.84 11.75
CA LEU A 247 -5.50 -8.06 11.82
C LEU A 247 -6.13 -9.12 12.74
N GLY A 248 -6.67 -8.70 13.89
CA GLY A 248 -7.47 -9.58 14.76
C GLY A 248 -8.79 -10.01 14.11
N GLY A 249 -9.47 -9.10 13.40
CA GLY A 249 -10.70 -9.41 12.65
C GLY A 249 -10.50 -10.39 11.49
N LEU A 250 -9.30 -10.47 10.91
CA LEU A 250 -8.92 -11.46 9.90
C LEU A 250 -8.68 -12.87 10.48
N GLY A 251 -8.76 -13.05 11.80
CA GLY A 251 -8.59 -14.36 12.43
C GLY A 251 -7.14 -14.88 12.40
N LEU A 252 -6.17 -13.98 12.26
CA LEU A 252 -4.72 -14.27 12.21
C LEU A 252 -4.20 -14.62 13.62
N ASP A 253 -4.64 -15.76 14.13
CA ASP A 253 -4.25 -16.32 15.41
C ASP A 253 -2.73 -16.53 15.47
N PRO A 254 -2.04 -16.19 16.59
CA PRO A 254 -0.61 -16.43 16.73
C PRO A 254 -0.17 -17.86 16.40
N SER A 255 -1.01 -18.87 16.61
CA SER A 255 -0.72 -20.27 16.21
C SER A 255 -0.65 -20.49 14.69
N GLN A 256 -1.38 -19.70 13.88
CA GLN A 256 -1.25 -19.68 12.42
C GLN A 256 -0.04 -18.85 11.98
N MET A 257 0.26 -17.78 12.73
CA MET A 257 1.44 -16.92 12.57
C MET A 257 2.73 -17.51 13.18
N MET A 258 2.81 -18.84 13.37
CA MET A 258 4.00 -19.55 13.89
C MET A 258 4.53 -19.05 15.25
N GLY A 259 3.64 -18.58 16.12
CA GLY A 259 3.90 -18.00 17.43
C GLY A 259 3.91 -16.47 17.47
N LEU A 260 3.84 -15.79 16.31
CA LEU A 260 3.94 -14.33 16.22
C LEU A 260 2.59 -13.64 16.44
N ASP A 261 2.57 -12.58 17.26
CA ASP A 261 1.41 -11.69 17.41
C ASP A 261 1.62 -10.41 16.58
N PRO A 262 0.86 -10.19 15.48
CA PRO A 262 1.01 -9.00 14.64
C PRO A 262 0.72 -7.68 15.35
N ALA A 263 -0.11 -7.69 16.41
CA ALA A 263 -0.45 -6.50 17.17
C ALA A 263 0.67 -6.11 18.13
N VAL A 264 1.34 -7.08 18.76
CA VAL A 264 2.56 -6.85 19.57
C VAL A 264 3.70 -6.37 18.68
N ILE A 265 3.91 -7.00 17.51
CA ILE A 265 4.95 -6.59 16.55
C ILE A 265 4.75 -5.13 16.09
N LEU A 266 3.50 -4.71 15.88
CA LEU A 266 3.18 -3.31 15.58
C LEU A 266 3.42 -2.38 16.78
N ASP A 267 3.13 -2.80 18.02
CA ASP A 267 3.49 -2.00 19.20
C ASP A 267 5.00 -1.82 19.33
N ASP A 268 5.77 -2.91 19.30
CA ASP A 268 7.22 -2.85 19.50
C ASP A 268 7.89 -1.99 18.41
N LEU A 269 7.50 -2.15 17.14
CA LEU A 269 8.01 -1.32 16.04
C LEU A 269 7.66 0.17 16.24
N PHE A 270 6.42 0.52 16.58
CA PHE A 270 6.03 1.93 16.73
C PHE A 270 6.52 2.57 18.03
N ASN A 271 6.73 1.80 19.11
CA ASN A 271 7.24 2.30 20.39
C ASN A 271 8.77 2.43 20.39
N ALA A 272 9.50 1.53 19.72
CA ALA A 272 10.95 1.56 19.65
C ALA A 272 11.50 2.53 18.57
N THR A 273 10.64 3.15 17.75
CA THR A 273 11.06 4.10 16.72
C THR A 273 10.75 5.56 17.07
N THR A 274 11.67 6.46 16.73
CA THR A 274 11.43 7.91 16.67
C THR A 274 10.89 8.31 15.30
N GLU A 275 11.49 7.76 14.24
CA GLU A 275 11.06 7.88 12.84
C GLU A 275 10.85 6.49 12.23
N LEU A 276 9.89 6.39 11.31
CA LEU A 276 9.59 5.19 10.51
C LEU A 276 8.99 5.70 9.20
N GLN A 277 9.36 5.13 8.07
CA GLN A 277 8.81 5.49 6.76
C GLN A 277 8.68 4.28 5.84
N ILE A 278 7.67 4.32 4.98
CA ILE A 278 7.48 3.39 3.87
C ILE A 278 7.37 4.23 2.59
N ALA A 279 8.27 4.02 1.63
CA ALA A 279 8.35 4.81 0.40
C ALA A 279 8.52 3.95 -0.85
N VAL A 280 7.96 4.42 -1.97
CA VAL A 280 8.21 3.90 -3.32
C VAL A 280 8.75 5.00 -4.21
N TYR A 281 9.59 4.60 -5.16
CA TYR A 281 10.33 5.52 -6.03
C TYR A 281 9.96 5.28 -7.49
N LEU A 282 9.63 6.36 -8.20
CA LEU A 282 9.04 6.34 -9.53
C LEU A 282 9.75 7.35 -10.43
N LYS A 283 10.43 6.88 -11.49
CA LYS A 283 11.13 7.73 -12.45
C LYS A 283 10.18 8.21 -13.54
N LYS A 284 10.08 9.53 -13.73
CA LYS A 284 9.35 10.16 -14.83
C LYS A 284 10.07 9.91 -16.16
N MET A 285 9.31 9.55 -17.18
CA MET A 285 9.78 9.34 -18.57
C MET A 285 9.85 10.65 -19.36
#